data_AF-A0A7T5UNE5-F1
#
_entry.id   AF-A0A7T5UNE5-F1
#
_cell.length_a   1.000
_cell.length_b   1.000
_cell.length_c   1.000
_cell.angle_alpha   90.00
_cell.angle_beta   90.00
_cell.angle_gamma   90.00
#
_symmetry.space_group_name_H-M   'P 1'
#
loop_
_entity.id
_entity.type
_entity.pdbx_description
1 polymer ?
#
loop_
_entity_poly.entity_id
_entity_poly.type
_entity_poly.pdbx_seq_one_letter_code
_entity_poly.pdbx_strand_id
1 'polypeptide(L)'
;MLIFFKIIPALISWGVFSFIIFQVPYPESLTSANFTQLTLFFLSLFLSLTFTLNIFLKYVTLSIILAISLIMVLLLQALHILNLVTASLVIIATVLLVSHFQRKKSKNGLPKVTKSLRLNSKPEEGTLSKLKKVNL
;
A
#
# COMPACT_ATOMS: atom_id res chain seq x y z
N MET A 1 -5.15 -3.69 -34.50
CA MET A 1 -4.80 -3.53 -35.94
C MET A 1 -3.76 -2.43 -36.20
N LEU A 2 -3.71 -1.33 -35.43
CA LEU A 2 -2.76 -0.22 -35.63
C LEU A 2 -1.26 -0.56 -35.44
N ILE A 3 -0.94 -1.62 -34.67
CA ILE A 3 0.44 -2.05 -34.38
C ILE A 3 1.14 -2.58 -35.64
N PHE A 4 0.43 -3.33 -36.47
CA PHE A 4 0.96 -3.88 -37.73
C PHE A 4 1.39 -2.76 -38.67
N PHE A 5 0.58 -1.71 -38.82
CA PHE A 5 0.94 -0.55 -39.66
C PHE A 5 2.19 0.19 -39.19
N LYS A 6 2.47 0.20 -37.88
CA LYS A 6 3.69 0.83 -37.32
C LYS A 6 4.96 0.03 -37.58
N ILE A 7 4.85 -1.27 -37.85
CA ILE A 7 5.98 -2.16 -38.04
C ILE A 7 6.42 -2.22 -39.52
N ILE A 8 5.51 -1.91 -40.44
CA ILE A 8 5.74 -1.83 -41.89
C ILE A 8 6.98 -0.99 -42.26
N PRO A 9 7.15 0.27 -41.80
CA PRO A 9 8.32 1.08 -42.19
C PRO A 9 9.65 0.48 -41.71
N ALA A 10 9.68 -0.17 -40.55
CA ALA A 10 10.88 -0.88 -40.10
C ALA A 10 11.18 -2.10 -40.96
N LEU A 11 10.16 -2.89 -41.34
CA LEU A 11 10.34 -4.01 -42.27
C LEU A 11 10.83 -3.55 -43.64
N ILE A 12 10.27 -2.48 -44.18
CA ILE A 12 10.69 -1.91 -45.47
C ILE A 12 12.15 -1.47 -45.38
N SER A 13 12.54 -0.77 -44.31
CA SER A 13 13.93 -0.34 -44.11
C SER A 13 14.90 -1.53 -44.05
N TRP A 14 14.56 -2.59 -43.31
CA TRP A 14 15.35 -3.82 -43.28
C TRP A 14 15.42 -4.53 -44.64
N GLY A 15 14.33 -4.50 -45.42
CA GLY A 15 14.30 -5.01 -46.79
C GLY A 15 15.25 -4.25 -47.72
N VAL A 16 15.24 -2.90 -47.64
CA VAL A 16 16.16 -2.04 -48.41
C VAL A 16 17.61 -2.26 -47.99
N PHE A 17 17.87 -2.40 -46.68
CA PHE A 17 19.21 -2.73 -46.19
C PHE A 17 19.70 -4.09 -46.68
N SER A 18 18.85 -5.12 -46.61
CA SER A 18 19.18 -6.45 -47.12
C SER A 18 19.45 -6.42 -48.62
N PHE A 19 18.64 -5.68 -49.40
CA PHE A 19 18.87 -5.49 -50.83
C PHE A 19 20.22 -4.85 -51.12
N ILE A 20 20.60 -3.82 -50.36
CA ILE A 20 21.91 -3.15 -50.51
C ILE A 20 23.06 -4.13 -50.20
N ILE A 21 22.94 -4.95 -49.16
CA ILE A 21 23.95 -5.97 -48.82
C ILE A 21 24.15 -6.98 -49.95
N PHE A 22 23.05 -7.45 -50.56
CA PHE A 22 23.13 -8.47 -51.61
C PHE A 22 23.59 -7.93 -52.96
N GLN A 23 23.26 -6.68 -53.28
CA GLN A 23 23.55 -6.09 -54.59
C GLN A 23 24.90 -5.34 -54.64
N VAL A 24 25.39 -4.84 -53.52
CA VAL A 24 26.66 -4.11 -53.48
C VAL A 24 27.79 -5.12 -53.21
N PRO A 25 28.72 -5.33 -54.15
CA PRO A 25 29.83 -6.24 -53.94
C PRO A 25 30.69 -5.75 -52.78
N TYR A 26 31.04 -6.68 -51.88
CA TYR A 26 31.86 -6.39 -50.72
C TYR A 26 33.29 -6.02 -51.17
N PRO A 27 33.82 -4.86 -50.77
CA PRO A 27 35.20 -4.51 -51.10
C PRO A 27 36.18 -5.39 -50.32
N GLU A 28 37.27 -5.81 -50.95
CA GLU A 28 38.29 -6.68 -50.32
C GLU A 28 38.90 -6.09 -49.04
N SER A 29 38.89 -4.76 -48.90
CA SER A 29 39.33 -4.06 -47.70
C SER A 29 38.51 -2.78 -47.46
N LEU A 30 38.36 -2.41 -46.18
CA LEU A 30 37.75 -1.14 -45.76
C LEU A 30 38.45 0.07 -46.37
N THR A 31 39.76 -0.03 -46.62
CA THR A 31 40.59 1.02 -47.22
C THR A 31 40.43 1.15 -48.73
N SER A 32 39.95 0.10 -49.41
CA SER A 32 39.61 0.13 -50.84
C SER A 32 38.11 0.36 -51.11
N ALA A 33 37.31 0.54 -50.05
CA ALA A 33 35.88 0.72 -50.18
C ALA A 33 35.55 2.08 -50.82
N ASN A 34 34.67 2.09 -51.82
CA ASN A 34 34.20 3.32 -52.41
C ASN A 34 33.34 4.09 -51.38
N PHE A 35 33.62 5.39 -51.21
CA PHE A 35 32.92 6.25 -50.26
C PHE A 35 31.39 6.21 -50.44
N THR A 36 30.91 6.09 -51.67
CA THR A 36 29.47 5.97 -51.97
C THR A 36 28.88 4.66 -51.44
N GLN A 37 29.60 3.53 -51.59
CA GLN A 37 29.15 2.24 -51.08
C GLN A 37 29.10 2.23 -49.55
N LEU A 38 30.14 2.81 -48.92
CA LEU A 38 30.24 2.92 -47.47
C LEU A 38 29.09 3.78 -46.91
N THR A 39 28.85 4.94 -47.52
CA THR A 39 27.78 5.85 -47.10
C THR A 39 26.40 5.20 -47.28
N LEU A 40 26.15 4.54 -48.41
CA LEU A 40 24.87 3.88 -48.67
C LEU A 40 24.59 2.74 -47.67
N PHE A 41 25.63 1.97 -47.34
CA PHE A 41 25.54 0.90 -46.34
C PHE A 41 25.23 1.46 -44.95
N PHE A 42 26.03 2.41 -44.46
CA PHE A 42 25.84 2.97 -43.12
C PHE A 42 24.54 3.76 -42.99
N LEU A 43 24.14 4.50 -44.03
CA LEU A 43 22.88 5.24 -44.02
C LEU A 43 21.69 4.29 -43.91
N SER A 44 21.68 3.21 -44.70
CA SER A 44 20.61 2.22 -44.67
C SER A 44 20.56 1.44 -43.36
N LEU A 45 21.74 1.10 -42.80
CA LEU A 45 21.87 0.49 -41.48
C LEU A 45 21.31 1.42 -40.39
N PHE A 46 21.73 2.70 -40.40
CA PHE A 46 21.33 3.69 -39.42
C PHE A 46 19.82 3.92 -39.45
N LEU A 47 19.23 4.00 -40.63
CA LEU A 47 17.79 4.18 -40.81
C LEU A 47 17.00 2.97 -40.28
N SER A 48 17.45 1.75 -40.61
CA SER A 48 16.83 0.51 -40.15
C SER A 48 16.90 0.36 -38.63
N LEU A 49 18.04 0.70 -38.05
CA LEU A 49 18.25 0.68 -36.60
C LEU A 49 17.37 1.73 -35.91
N THR A 50 17.32 2.95 -36.43
CA THR A 50 16.50 4.04 -35.87
C THR A 50 15.01 3.67 -35.82
N PHE A 51 14.48 3.10 -36.90
CA PHE A 51 13.09 2.65 -36.92
C PHE A 51 12.82 1.52 -35.93
N THR A 52 13.74 0.55 -35.86
CA THR A 52 13.65 -0.56 -34.90
C THR A 52 13.66 -0.05 -33.46
N LEU A 53 14.56 0.87 -33.14
CA LEU A 53 14.72 1.45 -31.81
C LEU A 53 13.49 2.26 -31.39
N ASN A 54 12.95 3.09 -32.30
CA ASN A 54 11.73 3.87 -32.04
C ASN A 54 10.50 2.98 -31.72
N ILE A 55 10.36 1.87 -32.43
CA ILE A 55 9.33 0.87 -32.18
C ILE A 55 9.57 0.24 -30.80
N PHE A 56 10.78 -0.24 -30.56
CA PHE A 56 11.14 -0.89 -29.31
C PHE A 56 10.90 0.00 -28.09
N LEU A 57 11.39 1.25 -28.11
CA LEU A 57 11.20 2.22 -27.02
C LEU A 57 9.71 2.42 -26.71
N LYS A 58 8.87 2.62 -27.74
CA LYS A 58 7.44 2.85 -27.52
C LYS A 58 6.74 1.67 -26.86
N TYR A 59 7.04 0.44 -27.29
CA TYR A 59 6.40 -0.75 -26.72
C TYR A 59 6.95 -1.08 -25.32
N VAL A 60 8.25 -0.92 -25.12
CA VAL A 60 8.88 -1.15 -23.81
C VAL A 60 8.36 -0.14 -22.78
N THR A 61 8.29 1.15 -23.12
CA THR A 61 7.75 2.16 -22.21
C THR A 61 6.30 1.86 -21.85
N LEU A 62 5.46 1.47 -22.81
CA LEU A 62 4.06 1.11 -22.54
C LEU A 62 3.97 -0.11 -21.62
N SER A 63 4.76 -1.15 -21.88
CA SER A 63 4.81 -2.35 -21.04
C SER A 63 5.26 -2.04 -19.61
N ILE A 64 6.25 -1.16 -19.44
CA ILE A 64 6.73 -0.72 -18.12
C ILE A 64 5.63 0.01 -17.37
N ILE A 65 4.92 0.93 -18.05
CA ILE A 65 3.81 1.69 -17.43
C ILE A 65 2.71 0.74 -16.96
N LEU A 66 2.32 -0.24 -17.80
CA LEU A 66 1.32 -1.24 -17.42
C LEU A 66 1.77 -2.09 -16.24
N ALA A 67 3.04 -2.53 -16.23
CA ALA A 67 3.59 -3.32 -15.13
C ALA A 67 3.61 -2.53 -13.82
N ILE A 68 4.09 -1.28 -13.84
CA ILE A 68 4.10 -0.41 -12.66
C ILE A 68 2.67 -0.17 -12.16
N SER A 69 1.73 0.08 -13.07
CA SER A 69 0.32 0.29 -12.71
C SER A 69 -0.26 -0.93 -12.01
N LEU A 70 0.01 -2.14 -12.53
CA LEU A 70 -0.42 -3.39 -11.91
C LEU A 70 0.20 -3.60 -10.52
N ILE A 71 1.50 -3.34 -10.38
CA ILE A 71 2.21 -3.43 -9.09
C ILE A 71 1.59 -2.47 -8.07
N MET A 72 1.29 -1.24 -8.47
CA MET A 72 0.66 -0.26 -7.57
C MET A 72 -0.72 -0.70 -7.09
N VAL A 73 -1.54 -1.26 -7.97
CA VAL A 73 -2.87 -1.79 -7.60
C VAL A 73 -2.74 -2.94 -6.59
N LEU A 74 -1.82 -3.88 -6.85
CA LEU A 74 -1.56 -5.00 -5.94
C LEU A 74 -1.06 -4.51 -4.57
N LEU A 75 -0.17 -3.51 -4.57
CA LEU A 75 0.35 -2.93 -3.34
C LEU A 75 -0.76 -2.26 -2.52
N LEU A 76 -1.65 -1.49 -3.18
CA LEU A 76 -2.79 -0.86 -2.53
C LEU A 76 -3.73 -1.90 -1.91
N GLN A 77 -3.99 -2.99 -2.63
CA GLN A 77 -4.84 -4.07 -2.14
C GLN A 77 -4.22 -4.80 -0.95
N ALA A 78 -2.91 -5.08 -1.00
CA ALA A 78 -2.19 -5.67 0.11
C ALA A 78 -2.25 -4.78 1.36
N LEU A 79 -2.07 -3.47 1.18
CA LEU A 79 -2.14 -2.49 2.27
C LEU A 79 -3.54 -2.42 2.88
N HIS A 80 -4.58 -2.47 2.05
CA HIS A 80 -5.97 -2.49 2.52
C HIS A 80 -6.28 -3.73 3.37
N ILE A 81 -5.85 -4.92 2.91
CA ILE A 81 -6.02 -6.18 3.65
C ILE A 81 -5.25 -6.13 4.98
N LEU A 82 -4.01 -5.65 4.95
CA LEU A 82 -3.19 -5.51 6.16
C LEU A 82 -3.84 -4.57 7.17
N ASN A 83 -4.37 -3.44 6.72
CA ASN A 83 -5.05 -2.49 7.59
C ASN A 83 -6.32 -3.08 8.22
N LEU A 84 -7.08 -3.86 7.45
CA LEU A 84 -8.26 -4.57 7.96
C LEU A 84 -7.88 -5.58 9.05
N VAL A 85 -6.83 -6.38 8.82
CA VAL A 85 -6.32 -7.34 9.81
C VAL A 85 -5.83 -6.60 11.06
N THR A 86 -5.07 -5.53 10.89
CA THR A 86 -4.54 -4.72 12.00
C THR A 86 -5.67 -4.11 12.82
N ALA A 87 -6.70 -3.55 12.18
CA ALA A 87 -7.87 -3.00 12.85
C ALA A 87 -8.60 -4.07 13.68
N SER A 88 -8.81 -5.27 13.13
CA SER A 88 -9.42 -6.37 13.87
C SER A 88 -8.61 -6.77 15.11
N LEU A 89 -7.28 -6.82 14.99
CA LEU A 89 -6.36 -7.13 16.08
C LEU A 89 -6.42 -6.07 17.19
N VAL A 90 -6.46 -4.79 16.81
CA VAL A 90 -6.57 -3.66 17.75
C VAL A 90 -7.89 -3.70 18.51
N ILE A 91 -9.00 -4.04 17.85
CA ILE A 91 -10.31 -4.18 18.51
C ILE A 91 -10.24 -5.30 19.56
N ILE A 92 -9.72 -6.47 19.20
CA ILE A 92 -9.58 -7.62 20.11
C ILE A 92 -8.68 -7.25 21.31
N ALA A 93 -7.53 -6.63 21.04
CA ALA A 93 -6.60 -6.19 22.07
C ALA A 93 -7.25 -5.18 23.04
N THR A 94 -8.03 -4.23 22.51
CA THR A 94 -8.74 -3.22 23.31
C THR A 94 -9.79 -3.86 24.22
N VAL A 95 -10.58 -4.80 23.70
CA VAL A 95 -11.60 -5.54 24.48
C VAL A 95 -10.93 -6.34 25.60
N LEU A 96 -9.84 -7.05 25.31
CA LEU A 96 -9.06 -7.78 26.31
C LEU A 96 -8.52 -6.86 27.41
N LEU A 97 -7.98 -5.71 27.02
CA LEU A 97 -7.43 -4.73 27.95
C LEU A 97 -8.51 -4.19 28.90
N VAL A 98 -9.66 -3.77 28.34
CA VAL A 98 -10.80 -3.27 29.12
C VAL A 98 -11.33 -4.36 30.07
N SER A 99 -11.52 -5.58 29.59
CA SER A 99 -11.97 -6.72 30.40
C SER A 99 -11.02 -7.01 31.57
N HIS A 100 -9.71 -6.95 31.34
CA HIS A 100 -8.70 -7.16 32.38
C HIS A 100 -8.76 -6.07 33.46
N PHE A 101 -8.87 -4.80 33.08
CA PHE A 101 -9.01 -3.69 34.03
C PHE A 101 -10.33 -3.70 34.80
N GLN A 102 -11.45 -4.05 34.14
CA GLN A 102 -12.74 -4.20 34.82
C GLN A 102 -12.74 -5.36 35.82
N ARG A 103 -12.11 -6.50 35.50
CA ARG A 103 -11.93 -7.62 36.44
C ARG A 103 -11.10 -7.25 37.67
N LYS A 104 -10.08 -6.39 37.52
CA LYS A 104 -9.32 -5.86 38.67
C LYS A 104 -10.15 -4.92 39.54
N LYS A 105 -10.97 -4.03 38.95
CA LYS A 105 -11.88 -3.16 39.71
C LYS A 105 -12.97 -3.95 40.45
N SER A 106 -13.50 -5.03 39.86
CA SER A 106 -14.53 -5.87 40.50
C SER A 106 -14.01 -6.67 41.71
N LYS A 107 -12.70 -6.93 41.82
CA LYS A 107 -12.11 -7.61 43.00
C LYS A 107 -11.81 -6.65 44.16
N ASN A 108 -11.82 -5.34 43.94
CA ASN A 108 -11.59 -4.33 44.98
C ASN A 108 -12.88 -3.63 45.45
N GLY A 109 -14.05 -4.18 45.10
CA GLY A 109 -15.34 -3.79 45.65
C GLY A 109 -15.55 -4.33 47.07
N LEU A 110 -14.98 -3.61 48.03
CA LEU A 110 -15.39 -3.40 49.44
C LEU A 110 -15.72 -4.62 50.34
N PRO A 111 -15.10 -4.72 51.53
CA PRO A 111 -15.49 -5.70 52.55
C PRO A 111 -16.92 -5.45 53.00
N LYS A 112 -17.69 -6.53 53.11
CA LYS A 112 -18.98 -6.56 53.80
C LYS A 112 -18.72 -6.36 55.29
N VAL A 113 -18.48 -5.10 55.70
CA VAL A 113 -18.31 -4.73 57.11
C VAL A 113 -19.67 -4.85 57.79
N THR A 114 -19.81 -5.96 58.49
CA THR A 114 -20.61 -6.17 59.68
C THR A 114 -20.97 -4.87 60.39
N LYS A 115 -22.24 -4.44 60.31
CA LYS A 115 -22.88 -3.61 61.34
C LYS A 115 -23.82 -4.50 62.14
N SER A 116 -23.22 -5.41 62.90
CA SER A 116 -23.80 -5.97 64.10
C SER A 116 -23.18 -5.23 65.28
N LEU A 117 -24.03 -4.84 66.23
CA LEU A 117 -23.74 -4.52 67.62
C LEU A 117 -22.96 -3.23 67.95
N ARG A 118 -23.69 -2.21 68.41
CA ARG A 118 -23.41 -1.38 69.61
C ARG A 118 -24.57 -0.39 69.77
N LEU A 119 -25.10 -0.06 70.94
CA LEU A 119 -25.15 -0.67 72.26
C LEU A 119 -26.21 0.18 72.97
N ASN A 120 -27.18 -0.46 73.60
CA ASN A 120 -28.17 0.16 74.46
C ASN A 120 -27.45 0.82 75.66
N SER A 121 -27.54 2.15 75.78
CA SER A 121 -27.24 2.87 77.02
C SER A 121 -28.13 4.12 77.14
N LYS A 122 -29.26 3.96 77.84
CA LYS A 122 -29.94 5.01 78.63
C LYS A 122 -29.00 5.47 79.78
N PRO A 123 -29.29 6.52 80.58
CA PRO A 123 -30.19 7.68 80.42
C PRO A 123 -29.51 9.04 80.77
N GLU A 124 -30.07 10.18 80.35
CA GLU A 124 -30.06 11.42 81.15
C GLU A 124 -31.33 12.22 80.82
N GLU A 125 -32.36 12.09 81.66
CA GLU A 125 -33.57 12.91 81.61
C GLU A 125 -33.34 14.16 82.46
N GLY A 126 -33.37 15.32 81.79
CA GLY A 126 -33.37 16.62 82.43
C GLY A 126 -34.69 16.89 83.16
N THR A 127 -34.61 16.92 84.48
CA THR A 127 -35.54 17.61 85.38
C THR A 127 -35.55 19.12 85.09
N LEU A 128 -36.68 19.67 84.64
CA LEU A 128 -37.30 20.92 85.12
C LEU A 128 -38.31 21.46 84.10
N SER A 129 -39.55 20.97 84.18
CA SER A 129 -40.74 21.72 83.80
C SER A 129 -41.97 20.83 84.00
N LYS A 130 -42.54 20.86 85.20
CA LYS A 130 -44.00 20.78 85.46
C LYS A 130 -44.27 20.80 86.97
N LEU A 131 -43.96 21.94 87.57
CA LEU A 131 -44.60 22.44 88.77
C LEU A 131 -45.97 23.01 88.35
N LYS A 132 -47.03 22.17 88.29
CA LYS A 132 -48.43 22.64 88.38
C LYS A 132 -49.44 21.49 88.60
N LYS A 133 -49.57 21.06 89.86
CA LYS A 133 -50.79 20.50 90.49
C LYS A 133 -50.80 21.19 91.86
N VAL A 134 -51.67 22.09 92.29
CA VAL A 134 -53.06 22.48 91.97
C VAL A 134 -54.07 21.35 92.08
N ASN A 135 -54.46 21.18 93.34
CA ASN A 135 -55.82 21.08 93.88
C ASN A 135 -56.59 19.76 93.85
N LEU A 136 -57.06 19.50 95.08
CA LEU A 136 -58.09 18.60 95.62
C LEU A 136 -57.86 17.10 95.49
#